data_AF-A0A3A9GDU7-F1
#
_entry.id   AF-A0A3A9GDU7-F1
#
_cell.length_a   1.000
_cell.length_b   1.000
_cell.length_c   1.000
_cell.angle_alpha   90.00
_cell.angle_beta   90.00
_cell.angle_gamma   90.00
#
_symmetry.space_group_name_H-M   'P 1'
#
loop_
_entity.id
_entity.type
_entity.pdbx_description
1 polymer ?
#
loop_
_entity_poly.entity_id
_entity_poly.type
_entity_poly.pdbx_seq_one_letter_code
_entity_poly.pdbx_strand_id
1 'polypeptide(L)'
;MFYVSKILQGLIINKDLYSSRRIYIPIPRFYMFYNGLKEMPPKEAIERAITECIKEGILSDFLKKNRAEALEMNWYEYNEELHLKSERQIAYEEGIEKGMERGQIQYILRMYKNGYSLNQIAEIAVKTIEEVQAVIEKEESVLIKN
;
A
#
# COMPACT_ATOMS: atom_id res chain seq x y z
N MET A 1 -0.49 -4.06 12.88
CA MET A 1 -1.05 -3.46 14.12
C MET A 1 -2.59 -3.36 14.15
N PHE A 2 -3.35 -4.05 13.28
CA PHE A 2 -4.82 -3.87 13.21
C PHE A 2 -5.64 -4.70 14.22
N TYR A 3 -5.09 -5.81 14.72
CA TYR A 3 -5.79 -6.75 15.59
C TYR A 3 -6.13 -6.19 16.98
N VAL A 4 -5.11 -5.64 17.64
CA VAL A 4 -5.25 -5.03 18.97
C VAL A 4 -6.27 -3.89 18.90
N SER A 5 -6.21 -3.07 17.84
CA SER A 5 -7.17 -1.99 17.60
C SER A 5 -8.62 -2.50 17.46
N LYS A 6 -8.84 -3.61 16.75
CA LYS A 6 -10.17 -4.21 16.58
C LYS A 6 -10.72 -4.80 17.89
N ILE A 7 -9.86 -5.45 18.68
CA ILE A 7 -10.23 -5.94 20.02
C ILE A 7 -10.59 -4.76 20.94
N LEU A 8 -9.75 -3.72 20.95
CA LEU A 8 -9.99 -2.53 21.77
C LEU A 8 -11.26 -1.80 21.33
N GLN A 9 -11.58 -1.76 20.03
CA GLN A 9 -12.81 -1.19 19.51
C GLN A 9 -14.05 -1.91 20.04
N GLY A 10 -13.99 -3.25 20.21
CA GLY A 10 -15.07 -4.03 20.81
C GLY A 10 -15.30 -3.75 22.30
N LEU A 11 -14.29 -3.24 23.01
CA LEU A 11 -14.40 -2.84 24.42
C LEU A 11 -15.03 -1.45 24.60
N ILE A 12 -15.06 -0.63 23.54
CA ILE A 12 -15.68 0.69 23.54
C ILE A 12 -17.15 0.53 23.11
N ILE A 13 -18.00 0.13 24.04
CA ILE A 13 -19.45 0.07 23.82
C ILE A 13 -19.94 1.51 23.61
N ASN A 14 -20.52 1.80 22.43
CA ASN A 14 -21.13 3.08 22.01
C ASN A 14 -20.25 4.24 21.50
N LYS A 15 -19.02 4.00 21.01
CA LYS A 15 -18.23 5.04 20.28
C LYS A 15 -17.97 6.33 21.08
N ASP A 16 -18.10 6.27 22.40
CA ASP A 16 -17.97 7.40 23.30
C ASP A 16 -16.46 7.63 23.61
N LEU A 17 -15.69 7.88 22.54
CA LEU A 17 -14.22 7.98 22.54
C LEU A 17 -13.70 9.06 23.51
N TYR A 18 -14.54 10.03 23.85
CA TYR A 18 -14.24 11.15 24.73
C TYR A 18 -15.01 11.08 26.06
N SER A 19 -15.59 9.93 26.39
CA SER A 19 -16.29 9.73 27.66
C SER A 19 -15.33 9.83 28.84
N SER A 20 -15.69 10.60 29.86
CA SER A 20 -14.93 10.71 31.11
C SER A 20 -15.02 9.46 32.00
N ARG A 21 -15.82 8.46 31.58
CA ARG A 21 -15.99 7.18 32.27
C ARG A 21 -14.74 6.33 32.08
N ARG A 22 -14.08 5.95 33.18
CA ARG A 22 -12.91 5.06 33.16
C ARG A 22 -13.30 3.68 32.63
N ILE A 23 -12.71 3.28 31.50
CA ILE A 23 -12.80 1.92 30.96
C ILE A 23 -11.54 1.16 31.40
N TYR A 24 -11.72 0.04 32.10
CA TYR A 24 -10.61 -0.80 32.54
C TYR A 24 -10.16 -1.69 31.36
N ILE A 25 -8.95 -1.45 30.87
CA ILE A 25 -8.33 -2.30 29.83
C ILE A 25 -7.70 -3.50 30.55
N PRO A 26 -8.09 -4.74 30.21
CA PRO A 26 -7.49 -5.92 30.82
C PRO A 26 -6.00 -6.00 30.44
N ILE A 27 -5.16 -6.46 31.37
CA ILE A 27 -3.72 -6.59 31.18
C ILE A 27 -3.46 -7.55 29.99
N PRO A 28 -2.77 -7.09 28.93
CA PRO A 28 -2.51 -7.93 27.77
C PRO A 28 -1.50 -9.02 28.15
N ARG A 29 -1.85 -10.28 27.87
CA ARG A 29 -0.90 -11.40 27.91
C ARG A 29 -0.36 -11.64 26.51
N PHE A 30 0.90 -11.34 26.29
CA PHE A 30 1.59 -11.59 25.03
C PHE A 30 2.26 -12.97 25.10
N TYR A 31 2.03 -13.80 24.08
CA TYR A 31 2.68 -15.10 23.92
C TYR A 31 3.53 -15.04 22.65
N MET A 32 4.85 -15.20 22.80
CA MET A 32 5.80 -15.21 21.69
C MET A 32 6.18 -16.64 21.36
N PHE A 33 5.92 -17.07 20.13
CA PHE A 33 6.21 -18.41 19.67
C PHE A 33 7.59 -18.44 19.01
N TYR A 34 8.51 -19.23 19.57
CA TYR A 34 9.81 -19.46 18.97
C TYR A 34 9.80 -20.80 18.24
N ASN A 35 9.81 -20.76 16.91
CA ASN A 35 10.15 -21.93 16.13
C ASN A 35 11.64 -22.19 16.36
N GLY A 36 12.02 -23.37 16.86
CA GLY A 36 13.43 -23.69 17.12
C GLY A 36 14.32 -23.55 15.86
N LEU A 37 15.56 -24.04 15.90
CA LEU A 37 16.56 -23.90 14.81
C LEU A 37 16.20 -24.59 13.47
N LYS A 38 14.98 -25.12 13.30
CA LYS A 38 14.53 -25.78 12.07
C LYS A 38 13.80 -24.80 11.17
N GLU A 39 14.26 -24.67 9.93
CA GLU A 39 13.50 -24.02 8.87
C GLU A 39 12.23 -24.84 8.59
N MET A 40 11.08 -24.24 8.89
CA MET A 40 9.76 -24.78 8.63
C MET A 40 8.94 -23.67 7.97
N PRO A 41 8.09 -23.98 6.98
CA PRO A 41 7.19 -23.00 6.38
C PRO A 41 6.37 -22.28 7.48
N PRO A 42 6.23 -20.94 7.44
CA PRO A 42 5.59 -20.17 8.50
C PRO A 42 4.20 -20.69 8.89
N LYS A 43 3.43 -21.14 7.90
CA LYS A 43 2.10 -21.71 8.09
C LYS A 43 2.11 -22.98 8.94
N GLU A 44 3.04 -23.91 8.66
CA GLU A 44 3.17 -25.16 9.41
C GLU A 44 3.65 -24.90 10.84
N ALA A 45 4.53 -23.91 11.02
CA ALA A 45 5.01 -23.48 12.32
C ALA A 45 3.87 -22.98 13.22
N ILE A 46 3.03 -22.11 12.65
CA ILE A 46 1.87 -21.54 13.33
C ILE A 46 0.86 -22.64 13.67
N GLU A 47 0.55 -23.52 12.72
CA GLU A 47 -0.38 -24.63 12.94
C GLU A 47 0.08 -25.56 14.05
N ARG A 48 1.38 -25.85 14.09
CA ARG A 48 1.98 -26.68 15.13
C ARG A 48 1.93 -25.98 16.49
N ALA A 49 2.33 -24.71 16.57
CA ALA A 49 2.27 -23.94 17.81
C ALA A 49 0.85 -23.86 18.39
N ILE A 50 -0.16 -23.64 17.54
CA ILE A 50 -1.57 -23.64 17.95
C ILE A 50 -1.98 -25.02 18.48
N THR A 51 -1.56 -26.10 17.81
CA THR A 51 -1.90 -27.47 18.20
C THR A 51 -1.26 -27.85 19.54
N GLU A 52 0.00 -27.48 19.76
CA GLU A 52 0.72 -27.69 21.01
C GLU A 52 0.08 -26.89 22.15
N CYS A 53 -0.31 -25.63 21.92
CA CYS A 53 -1.02 -24.82 22.92
C CYS A 53 -2.36 -25.45 23.34
N ILE A 54 -3.15 -25.92 22.37
CA ILE A 54 -4.42 -26.61 22.67
C ILE A 54 -4.17 -27.87 23.50
N LYS A 55 -3.11 -28.62 23.19
CA LYS A 55 -2.73 -29.85 23.90
C LYS A 55 -2.26 -29.57 25.34
N GLU A 56 -1.52 -28.49 25.55
CA GLU A 56 -0.99 -28.09 26.85
C GLU A 56 -1.99 -27.28 27.70
N GLY A 57 -3.20 -27.00 27.16
CA GLY A 57 -4.22 -26.21 27.85
C GLY A 57 -3.92 -24.70 27.87
N ILE A 58 -2.92 -24.25 27.10
CA ILE A 58 -2.55 -22.84 26.98
C ILE A 58 -3.47 -22.20 25.94
N LEU A 59 -4.27 -21.21 26.35
CA LEU A 59 -5.23 -20.51 25.47
C LEU A 59 -6.22 -21.47 24.77
N SER A 60 -6.44 -22.70 25.29
CA SER A 60 -7.16 -23.74 24.54
C SER A 60 -8.57 -23.34 24.16
N ASP A 61 -9.29 -22.66 25.05
CA ASP A 61 -10.68 -22.29 24.83
C ASP A 61 -10.80 -21.18 23.79
N PHE A 62 -9.82 -20.28 23.76
CA PHE A 62 -9.71 -19.22 22.76
C PHE A 62 -9.31 -19.78 21.39
N LEU A 63 -8.26 -20.61 21.35
CA LEU A 63 -7.74 -21.19 20.11
C LEU A 63 -8.68 -22.22 19.48
N LYS A 64 -9.43 -22.98 20.28
CA LYS A 64 -10.48 -23.88 19.79
C LYS A 64 -11.61 -23.12 19.09
N LYS A 65 -11.98 -21.93 19.61
CA LYS A 65 -13.07 -21.12 19.07
C LYS A 65 -12.65 -20.26 17.87
N ASN A 66 -11.42 -19.73 17.89
CA ASN A 66 -10.95 -18.75 16.91
C ASN A 66 -9.75 -19.25 16.10
N ARG A 67 -9.63 -20.57 15.86
CA ARG A 67 -8.48 -21.19 15.19
C ARG A 67 -8.17 -20.58 13.83
N ALA A 68 -9.20 -20.41 13.00
CA ALA A 68 -9.05 -19.88 11.64
C ALA A 68 -8.60 -18.42 11.65
N GLU A 69 -9.18 -17.59 12.53
CA GLU A 69 -8.82 -16.18 12.67
C GLU A 69 -7.39 -16.03 13.22
N ALA A 70 -6.97 -16.85 14.20
CA ALA A 70 -5.61 -16.82 14.73
C ALA A 70 -4.55 -17.19 13.66
N LEU A 71 -4.89 -18.11 12.76
CA LEU A 71 -4.03 -18.57 11.67
C LEU A 71 -3.95 -17.53 10.54
N GLU A 72 -5.10 -16.96 10.16
CA GLU A 72 -5.21 -15.88 9.17
C GLU A 72 -4.49 -14.61 9.63
N MET A 73 -4.64 -14.25 10.91
CA MET A 73 -4.02 -13.05 11.47
C MET A 73 -2.50 -13.14 11.65
N ASN A 74 -1.95 -14.34 11.91
CA ASN A 74 -0.49 -14.52 11.92
C ASN A 74 0.10 -14.55 10.49
N TRP A 75 -0.69 -14.94 9.48
CA TRP A 75 -0.27 -14.87 8.07
C TRP A 75 -0.22 -13.43 7.53
N TYR A 76 -1.16 -12.58 7.96
CA TYR A 76 -1.19 -11.14 7.62
C TYR A 76 -0.26 -10.28 8.51
N GLU A 77 0.87 -10.82 8.98
CA GLU A 77 1.96 -9.94 9.38
C GLU A 77 2.35 -9.09 8.17
N TYR A 78 2.30 -7.77 8.35
CA TYR A 78 2.66 -6.79 7.34
C TYR A 78 4.06 -7.09 6.83
N ASN A 79 4.15 -7.63 5.61
CA ASN A 79 5.43 -7.90 4.95
C ASN A 79 5.92 -6.57 4.35
N GLU A 80 6.64 -5.82 5.18
CA GLU A 80 7.26 -4.53 4.83
C GLU A 80 8.07 -4.62 3.53
N GLU A 81 8.69 -5.77 3.26
CA GLU A 81 9.47 -6.00 2.05
C GLU A 81 8.62 -6.03 0.77
N LEU A 82 7.41 -6.60 0.85
CA LEU A 82 6.47 -6.60 -0.28
C LEU A 82 5.92 -5.19 -0.52
N HIS A 83 5.68 -4.42 0.54
CA HIS A 83 5.22 -3.04 0.43
C HIS A 83 6.30 -2.14 -0.20
N LEU A 84 7.54 -2.21 0.29
CA LEU A 84 8.67 -1.47 -0.26
C LEU A 84 8.95 -1.81 -1.73
N LYS A 85 8.80 -3.09 -2.12
CA LYS A 85 8.93 -3.52 -3.52
C LYS A 85 7.81 -2.94 -4.38
N SER A 86 6.58 -2.92 -3.87
CA SER A 86 5.43 -2.34 -4.57
C SER A 86 5.57 -0.84 -4.76
N GLU A 87 5.94 -0.10 -3.71
CA GLU A 87 6.14 1.35 -3.80
C GLU A 87 7.28 1.72 -4.76
N ARG A 88 8.39 0.96 -4.72
CA ARG A 88 9.50 1.17 -5.64
C ARG A 88 9.11 0.90 -7.08
N GLN A 89 8.27 -0.12 -7.32
CA GLN A 89 7.80 -0.46 -8.66
C GLN A 89 6.85 0.63 -9.19
N ILE A 90 5.90 1.08 -8.38
CA ILE A 90 4.98 2.19 -8.73
C ILE A 90 5.80 3.45 -9.04
N ALA A 91 6.77 3.79 -8.18
CA ALA A 91 7.62 4.95 -8.39
C ALA A 91 8.49 4.84 -9.66
N TYR A 92 8.95 3.62 -10.00
CA TYR A 92 9.69 3.36 -11.22
C TYR A 92 8.80 3.52 -12.47
N GLU A 93 7.61 2.91 -12.46
CA GLU A 93 6.64 2.99 -13.55
C GLU A 93 6.18 4.43 -13.79
N GLU A 94 5.82 5.15 -12.73
CA GLU A 94 5.50 6.58 -12.81
C GLU A 94 6.68 7.41 -13.35
N GLY A 95 7.91 7.05 -12.96
CA GLY A 95 9.12 7.73 -13.42
C GLY A 95 9.35 7.55 -14.93
N ILE A 96 9.12 6.34 -15.44
CA ILE A 96 9.21 6.02 -16.87
C ILE A 96 8.12 6.77 -17.65
N GLU A 97 6.87 6.73 -17.18
CA GLU A 97 5.75 7.40 -17.82
C GLU A 97 5.95 8.91 -17.90
N LYS A 98 6.28 9.55 -16.77
CA LYS A 98 6.60 10.99 -16.71
C LYS A 98 7.80 11.34 -17.60
N GLY A 99 8.77 10.44 -17.73
CA GLY A 99 9.93 10.61 -18.61
C GLY A 99 9.53 10.61 -20.09
N MET A 100 8.68 9.66 -20.50
CA MET A 100 8.16 9.58 -21.87
C MET A 100 7.30 10.78 -22.23
N GLU A 101 6.39 11.19 -21.33
CA GLU A 101 5.54 12.37 -21.54
C GLU A 101 6.39 13.64 -21.71
N ARG A 102 7.38 13.85 -20.84
CA ARG A 102 8.31 15.00 -20.95
C ARG A 102 9.06 14.97 -22.28
N GLY A 103 9.52 13.81 -22.72
CA GLY A 103 10.19 13.64 -24.00
C GLY A 103 9.29 14.00 -25.18
N GLN A 104 8.03 13.54 -25.16
CA GLN A 104 7.04 13.88 -26.18
C GLN A 104 6.72 15.38 -26.21
N ILE A 105 6.53 15.99 -25.04
CA ILE A 105 6.31 17.44 -24.92
C ILE A 105 7.49 18.21 -25.50
N GLN A 106 8.73 17.89 -25.10
CA GLN A 106 9.91 18.57 -25.64
C GLN A 106 10.06 18.38 -27.14
N TYR A 107 9.72 17.20 -27.67
CA TYR A 107 9.73 16.92 -29.09
C TYR A 107 8.74 17.82 -29.85
N ILE A 108 7.50 17.92 -29.37
CA ILE A 108 6.45 18.78 -29.94
C ILE A 108 6.89 20.26 -29.93
N LEU A 109 7.41 20.74 -28.80
CA LEU A 109 7.85 22.12 -28.66
C LEU A 109 9.05 22.45 -29.54
N ARG A 110 9.99 21.51 -29.71
CA ARG A 110 11.12 21.66 -30.63
C ARG A 110 10.65 21.78 -32.08
N MET A 111 9.69 20.95 -32.49
CA MET A 111 9.11 21.01 -33.83
C MET A 111 8.37 22.33 -34.05
N TYR A 112 7.61 22.80 -33.06
CA TYR A 112 6.93 24.09 -33.13
C TYR A 112 7.92 25.26 -33.26
N LYS A 113 8.98 25.30 -32.43
CA LYS A 113 10.04 26.33 -32.50
C LYS A 113 10.81 26.33 -33.82
N ASN A 114 10.87 25.19 -34.51
CA ASN A 114 11.48 25.08 -35.84
C ASN A 114 10.52 25.49 -36.98
N GLY A 115 9.31 25.97 -36.68
CA GLY A 115 8.38 26.54 -37.66
C GLY A 115 7.46 25.53 -38.35
N TYR A 116 7.32 24.32 -37.83
CA TYR A 116 6.36 23.34 -38.35
C TYR A 116 4.92 23.75 -38.01
N SER A 117 3.98 23.50 -38.93
CA SER A 117 2.56 23.77 -38.70
C SER A 117 1.94 22.76 -37.72
N LEU A 118 0.90 23.18 -36.99
CA LEU A 118 0.21 22.32 -36.01
C LEU A 118 -0.29 21.01 -36.61
N ASN A 119 -0.76 21.03 -37.87
CA ASN A 119 -1.21 19.85 -38.59
C ASN A 119 -0.07 18.84 -38.84
N GLN A 120 1.11 19.34 -39.25
CA GLN A 120 2.28 18.49 -39.48
C GLN A 120 2.81 17.89 -38.17
N ILE A 121 2.78 18.66 -37.08
CA ILE A 121 3.20 18.17 -35.76
C ILE A 121 2.24 17.09 -35.26
N ALA A 122 0.93 17.30 -35.41
CA ALA A 122 -0.11 16.32 -35.04
C ALA A 122 0.07 15.01 -35.81
N GLU A 123 0.34 15.07 -37.11
CA GLU A 123 0.59 13.90 -37.95
C GLU A 123 1.87 13.15 -37.56
N ILE A 124 2.99 13.86 -37.35
CA ILE A 124 4.29 13.27 -37.02
C ILE A 124 4.32 12.71 -35.59
N ALA A 125 3.73 13.42 -34.63
CA ALA A 125 3.67 13.00 -33.23
C ALA A 125 2.54 12.00 -32.96
N VAL A 126 1.72 11.67 -33.97
CA VAL A 126 0.54 10.80 -33.87
C VAL A 126 -0.38 11.25 -32.72
N LYS A 127 -0.74 12.54 -32.75
CA LYS A 127 -1.58 13.21 -31.76
C LYS A 127 -2.67 14.02 -32.44
N THR A 128 -3.67 14.44 -31.67
CA THR A 128 -4.66 15.37 -32.20
C THR A 128 -4.10 16.79 -32.21
N ILE A 129 -4.66 17.63 -33.09
CA ILE A 129 -4.29 19.06 -33.16
C ILE A 129 -4.55 19.75 -31.81
N GLU A 130 -5.64 19.35 -31.12
CA GLU A 130 -6.02 19.84 -29.80
C GLU A 130 -4.96 19.53 -28.74
N GLU A 131 -4.41 18.32 -28.72
CA GLU A 131 -3.35 17.92 -27.80
C GLU A 131 -2.05 18.71 -28.03
N VAL A 132 -1.68 18.92 -29.29
CA VAL A 132 -0.50 19.70 -29.67
C VAL A 132 -0.67 21.17 -29.25
N GLN A 133 -1.86 21.74 -29.50
CA GLN A 133 -2.19 23.10 -29.13
C GLN A 133 -2.17 23.28 -27.60
N ALA A 134 -2.75 22.35 -26.84
CA ALA A 134 -2.75 22.38 -25.39
C ALA A 134 -1.33 22.33 -24.78
N VAL A 135 -0.38 21.63 -25.42
CA VAL A 135 1.03 21.60 -24.99
C VAL A 135 1.70 22.96 -25.21
N ILE A 136 1.45 23.60 -26.36
CA ILE A 136 2.02 24.91 -26.70
C ILE A 136 1.45 26.02 -25.80
N GLU A 137 0.13 26.05 -25.62
CA GLU A 137 -0.55 27.02 -24.72
C GLU A 137 -0.07 26.89 -23.28
N LYS A 138 0.20 25.67 -22.81
CA LYS A 138 0.81 25.45 -21.49
C LYS A 138 2.22 26.04 -21.40
N GLU A 139 3.07 25.90 -22.42
CA GLU A 139 4.41 26.52 -22.42
C GLU A 139 4.33 28.06 -22.40
N GLU A 140 3.44 28.65 -23.20
CA GLU A 140 3.23 30.11 -23.22
C GLU A 140 2.68 30.65 -21.89
N SER A 141 1.77 29.92 -21.23
CA SER A 141 1.24 30.31 -19.92
C SER A 141 2.28 30.30 -18.79
N VAL A 142 3.33 29.49 -18.93
CA VAL A 142 4.46 29.41 -18.00
C VAL A 142 5.44 30.58 -18.21
N LEU A 143 5.56 31.09 -19.43
CA LEU A 143 6.40 32.26 -19.76
C LEU A 143 5.78 33.60 -19.31
N ILE A 144 4.45 33.69 -19.19
CA ILE A 144 3.75 34.92 -18.76
C ILE A 144 3.73 35.08 -17.22
N LYS A 145 4.03 34.01 -16.46
CA LYS A 145 4.04 34.00 -14.99
C LYS A 145 5.41 34.23 -14.34
N ASN A 146 6.46 34.42 -15.13
CA ASN A 146 7.79 34.84 -14.67
C ASN A 146 8.10 36.24 -15.17
#